data_AF-A0A7L3D863-F1
#
_entry.id   AF-A0A7L3D863-F1
#
_cell.length_a   1.000
_cell.length_b   1.000
_cell.length_c   1.000
_cell.angle_alpha   90.00
_cell.angle_beta   90.00
_cell.angle_gamma   90.00
#
_symmetry.space_group_name_H-M   'P 1'
#
loop_
_entity.id
_entity.type
_entity.pdbx_description
1 polymer ?
#
loop_
_entity_poly.entity_id
_entity_poly.type
_entity_poly.pdbx_seq_one_letter_code
_entity_poly.pdbx_strand_id
1 'polypeptide(L)'
;LLYHFRSQGAYLPHVMPEFLLEPDDYKKWIKAQTVPKVDVKNSDILSDKHLFILEDSMFETMSKRAWTDVLLQIYKVFVLPRVSSRNITDLFNLESVQKIPRIKSEPLSSNIYSPYERTILTWLNKHYEKNRKTVWKDCQKGEVPPMRWIVNFDRDLLDGLVLAAQLAAYCPYLIATHFVRMYTKPRTPEQFLHNCLILVNAMRA
;
A
#
# COMPACT_ATOMS: atom_id res chain seq x y z
N LEU A 1 -13.01 1.61 22.32
CA LEU A 1 -12.89 1.10 20.94
C LEU A 1 -12.67 2.23 19.93
N LEU A 2 -13.62 3.15 19.71
CA LEU A 2 -13.48 4.26 18.75
C LEU A 2 -12.26 5.17 19.02
N TYR A 3 -11.97 5.52 20.28
CA TYR A 3 -10.78 6.30 20.64
C TYR A 3 -9.47 5.59 20.30
N HIS A 4 -9.41 4.27 20.48
CA HIS A 4 -8.24 3.46 20.13
C HIS A 4 -8.02 3.43 18.61
N PHE A 5 -9.08 3.26 17.81
CA PHE A 5 -8.97 3.32 16.35
C PHE A 5 -8.55 4.71 15.88
N ARG A 6 -9.08 5.77 16.48
CA ARG A 6 -8.66 7.14 16.19
C ARG A 6 -7.18 7.37 16.52
N SER A 7 -6.69 6.81 17.63
CA SER A 7 -5.26 6.88 17.99
C SER A 7 -4.33 6.10 17.06
N GLN A 8 -4.87 5.08 16.37
CA GLN A 8 -4.17 4.29 15.34
C GLN A 8 -4.33 4.90 13.93
N GLY A 9 -4.85 6.12 13.82
CA GLY A 9 -5.03 6.82 12.56
C GLY A 9 -6.25 6.38 11.75
N ALA A 10 -7.19 5.64 12.33
CA ALA A 10 -8.47 5.33 11.70
C ALA A 10 -9.37 6.57 11.69
N TYR A 11 -9.21 7.39 10.65
CA TYR A 11 -9.97 8.62 10.46
C TYR A 11 -10.42 8.72 9.00
N LEU A 12 -11.73 8.52 8.78
CA LEU A 12 -12.37 8.59 7.48
C LEU A 12 -13.56 9.58 7.54
N PRO A 13 -13.33 10.86 7.86
CA PRO A 13 -14.40 11.84 8.01
C PRO A 13 -15.13 12.11 6.69
N HIS A 14 -14.47 11.84 5.56
CA HIS A 14 -15.00 12.02 4.22
C HIS A 14 -15.80 10.81 3.72
N VAL A 15 -15.71 9.66 4.40
CA VAL A 15 -16.50 8.48 4.05
C VAL A 15 -17.86 8.60 4.71
N MET A 16 -18.89 8.85 3.91
CA MET A 16 -20.26 8.88 4.38
C MET A 16 -20.84 7.46 4.43
N PRO A 17 -21.54 7.07 5.51
CA PRO A 17 -22.02 5.70 5.72
C PRO A 17 -23.01 5.23 4.66
N GLU A 18 -23.79 6.14 4.07
CA GLU A 18 -24.76 5.83 3.02
C GLU A 18 -24.12 5.26 1.74
N PHE A 19 -22.85 5.58 1.46
CA PHE A 19 -22.13 5.03 0.31
C PHE A 19 -21.60 3.61 0.57
N LEU A 20 -21.73 3.10 1.79
CA LEU A 20 -21.40 1.71 2.12
C LEU A 20 -22.60 0.76 1.98
N LEU A 21 -23.79 1.29 1.70
CA LEU A 21 -25.01 0.49 1.50
C LEU A 21 -25.04 -0.17 0.12
N GLU A 22 -25.90 -1.17 -0.03
CA GLU A 22 -26.30 -1.69 -1.34
C GLU A 22 -27.11 -0.62 -2.10
N PRO A 23 -27.06 -0.55 -3.45
CA PRO A 23 -27.77 0.48 -4.21
C PRO A 23 -29.26 0.64 -3.86
N ASP A 24 -29.98 -0.47 -3.67
CA ASP A 24 -31.40 -0.44 -3.31
C ASP A 24 -31.63 0.08 -1.90
N ASP A 25 -30.75 -0.27 -0.97
CA ASP A 25 -30.81 0.20 0.42
C ASP A 25 -30.42 1.67 0.53
N TYR A 26 -29.48 2.15 -0.30
CA TYR A 26 -29.20 3.57 -0.46
C TYR A 26 -30.44 4.33 -0.93
N LYS A 27 -31.14 3.84 -1.97
CA LYS A 27 -32.38 4.46 -2.47
C LYS A 27 -33.45 4.51 -1.39
N LYS A 28 -33.62 3.43 -0.60
CA LYS A 28 -34.54 3.40 0.55
C LYS A 28 -34.11 4.39 1.64
N TRP A 29 -32.81 4.46 1.95
CA TRP A 29 -32.23 5.33 2.97
C TRP A 29 -32.42 6.81 2.64
N ILE A 30 -32.15 7.23 1.40
CA ILE A 30 -32.40 8.59 0.94
C ILE A 30 -33.90 8.92 0.99
N LYS A 31 -34.76 8.02 0.50
CA LYS A 31 -36.21 8.20 0.58
C LYS A 31 -36.68 8.39 2.02
N ALA A 32 -36.20 7.57 2.97
CA ALA A 32 -36.52 7.68 4.38
C ALA A 32 -36.05 9.00 5.02
N GLN A 33 -34.93 9.56 4.56
CA GLN A 33 -34.45 10.87 5.02
C GLN A 33 -35.21 12.05 4.40
N THR A 34 -35.78 11.89 3.20
CA THR A 34 -36.60 12.92 2.54
C THR A 34 -38.05 12.99 3.03
N VAL A 35 -38.51 12.02 3.82
CA VAL A 35 -39.83 12.11 4.48
C VAL A 35 -39.74 13.18 5.57
N PRO A 36 -40.57 14.24 5.54
CA PRO A 36 -40.54 15.27 6.58
C PRO A 36 -40.89 14.62 7.92
N LYS A 37 -39.97 14.69 8.89
CA LYS A 37 -40.30 14.48 10.29
C LYS A 37 -41.28 15.57 10.69
N VAL A 38 -42.58 15.26 10.65
CA VAL A 38 -43.62 16.07 11.28
C VAL A 38 -43.41 15.92 12.79
N ASP A 39 -42.61 16.80 13.38
CA ASP A 39 -42.92 17.41 14.68
C ASP A 39 -41.97 18.57 15.04
N VAL A 40 -42.59 19.76 15.04
CA VAL A 40 -42.42 20.91 15.96
C VAL A 40 -41.03 21.55 16.17
N LYS A 41 -40.91 22.74 15.56
CA LYS A 41 -40.24 23.97 16.02
C LYS A 41 -38.79 23.83 16.56
N ASN A 42 -37.83 24.06 15.67
CA ASN A 42 -36.92 25.22 15.75
C ASN A 42 -36.19 25.35 14.41
N SER A 43 -36.60 26.35 13.63
CA SER A 43 -35.90 26.83 12.46
C SER A 43 -34.60 27.50 12.89
N ASP A 44 -33.47 26.95 12.48
CA ASP A 44 -32.47 27.64 11.64
C ASP A 44 -31.20 26.79 11.52
N ILE A 45 -30.66 26.70 10.29
CA ILE A 45 -29.30 26.26 9.87
C ILE A 45 -29.16 24.89 9.14
N LEU A 46 -30.19 24.04 8.96
CA LEU A 46 -30.01 22.76 8.23
C LEU A 46 -30.90 22.57 6.99
N SER A 47 -31.33 23.65 6.36
CA SER A 47 -32.11 23.61 5.11
C SER A 47 -31.23 23.94 3.90
N ASP A 48 -30.36 23.03 3.46
CA ASP A 48 -29.82 23.12 2.08
C ASP A 48 -29.20 21.84 1.49
N LYS A 49 -29.64 20.66 1.93
CA LYS A 49 -29.34 19.41 1.22
C LYS A 49 -30.62 18.69 0.89
N HIS A 50 -31.28 19.12 -0.18
CA HIS A 50 -32.11 18.19 -0.94
C HIS A 50 -31.20 17.02 -1.34
N LEU A 51 -31.32 15.91 -0.62
CA LEU A 51 -30.64 14.66 -0.93
C LEU A 51 -31.24 14.11 -2.22
N PHE A 52 -30.72 14.56 -3.35
CA PHE A 52 -31.08 13.98 -4.64
C PHE A 52 -30.58 12.53 -4.66
N ILE A 53 -31.46 11.61 -5.08
CA ILE A 53 -31.04 10.25 -5.38
C ILE A 53 -30.01 10.36 -6.50
N LEU A 54 -28.77 10.02 -6.21
CA LEU A 54 -27.71 10.00 -7.21
C LEU A 54 -28.07 9.02 -8.32
N GLU A 55 -27.61 9.33 -9.54
CA GLU A 55 -27.62 8.35 -10.63
C GLU A 55 -26.81 7.12 -10.21
N ASP A 56 -27.27 5.93 -10.63
CA ASP A 56 -26.67 4.65 -10.25
C ASP A 56 -25.15 4.60 -10.53
N SER A 57 -24.70 5.17 -11.65
CA SER A 57 -23.28 5.26 -12.05
C SER A 57 -22.43 6.12 -11.09
N MET A 58 -22.99 7.24 -10.63
CA MET A 58 -22.35 8.14 -9.67
C MET A 58 -22.30 7.50 -8.28
N PHE A 59 -23.42 6.89 -7.85
CA PHE A 59 -23.46 6.13 -6.60
C PHE A 59 -22.41 5.02 -6.58
N GLU A 60 -22.31 4.23 -7.66
CA GLU A 60 -21.34 3.15 -7.75
C GLU A 60 -19.90 3.67 -7.62
N THR A 61 -19.59 4.80 -8.26
CA THR A 61 -18.27 5.43 -8.15
C THR A 61 -17.96 5.87 -6.71
N MET A 62 -18.92 6.51 -6.04
CA MET A 62 -18.76 6.95 -4.65
C MET A 62 -18.67 5.76 -3.69
N SER A 63 -19.48 4.71 -3.91
CA SER A 63 -19.49 3.50 -3.12
C SER A 63 -18.16 2.74 -3.25
N LYS A 64 -17.65 2.56 -4.47
CA LYS A 64 -16.32 1.96 -4.71
C LYS A 64 -15.23 2.72 -3.98
N ARG A 65 -15.23 4.05 -4.04
CA ARG A 65 -14.25 4.88 -3.34
C ARG A 65 -14.37 4.72 -1.82
N ALA A 66 -15.58 4.82 -1.28
CA ALA A 66 -15.86 4.66 0.15
C ALA A 66 -15.38 3.30 0.67
N TRP A 67 -15.74 2.21 -0.01
CA TRP A 67 -15.30 0.86 0.33
C TRP A 67 -13.80 0.68 0.21
N THR A 68 -13.17 1.22 -0.84
CA THR A 68 -11.72 1.17 -1.01
C THR A 68 -11.00 1.86 0.15
N ASP A 69 -11.45 3.06 0.53
CA ASP A 69 -10.87 3.82 1.64
C ASP A 69 -11.05 3.09 2.98
N VAL A 70 -12.23 2.49 3.23
CA VAL A 70 -12.50 1.68 4.43
C VAL A 70 -11.60 0.45 4.49
N LEU A 71 -11.51 -0.32 3.40
CA LEU A 71 -10.67 -1.52 3.33
C LEU A 71 -9.18 -1.19 3.50
N LEU A 72 -8.70 -0.11 2.87
CA LEU A 72 -7.34 0.36 3.03
C LEU A 72 -7.06 0.80 4.47
N GLN A 73 -8.01 1.47 5.11
CA GLN A 73 -7.87 1.87 6.52
C GLN A 73 -7.85 0.65 7.45
N ILE A 74 -8.69 -0.36 7.20
CA ILE A 74 -8.67 -1.63 7.92
C ILE A 74 -7.29 -2.29 7.78
N TYR A 75 -6.74 -2.35 6.56
CA TYR A 75 -5.40 -2.89 6.34
C TYR A 75 -4.33 -2.13 7.14
N LYS A 76 -4.32 -0.81 7.07
CA LYS A 76 -3.35 0.05 7.79
C LYS A 76 -3.43 -0.10 9.30
N VAL A 77 -4.62 -0.32 9.87
CA VAL A 77 -4.84 -0.38 11.32
C VAL A 77 -4.66 -1.79 11.88
N PHE A 78 -5.02 -2.83 11.13
CA PHE A 78 -5.07 -4.19 11.66
C PHE A 78 -4.00 -5.14 11.10
N VAL A 79 -3.53 -4.89 9.87
CA VAL A 79 -2.55 -5.76 9.21
C VAL A 79 -1.15 -5.18 9.37
N LEU A 80 -0.98 -3.91 9.05
CA LEU A 80 0.34 -3.27 9.07
C LEU A 80 1.02 -3.29 10.45
N PRO A 81 0.32 -3.11 11.60
CA PRO A 81 0.94 -3.22 12.92
C PRO A 81 1.43 -4.62 13.29
N ARG A 82 1.01 -5.66 12.57
CA ARG A 82 1.52 -7.03 12.76
C ARG A 82 2.95 -7.21 12.27
N VAL A 83 3.48 -6.26 11.50
CA VAL A 83 4.90 -6.21 11.14
C VAL A 83 5.70 -5.91 12.41
N SER A 84 6.06 -6.96 13.14
CA SER A 84 6.76 -6.85 14.42
C SER A 84 8.15 -6.28 14.22
N SER A 85 8.41 -5.14 14.87
CA SER A 85 9.73 -4.53 14.94
C SER A 85 10.75 -5.43 15.67
N ARG A 86 10.29 -6.34 16.57
CA ARG A 86 11.20 -7.18 17.39
C ARG A 86 12.07 -8.10 16.53
N ASN A 87 11.47 -8.88 15.63
CA ASN A 87 12.21 -9.81 14.76
C ASN A 87 13.20 -9.10 13.83
N ILE A 88 12.82 -7.91 13.39
CA ILE A 88 13.57 -7.12 12.43
C ILE A 88 14.75 -6.41 13.12
N THR A 89 14.55 -5.88 14.34
CA THR A 89 15.60 -5.22 15.14
C THR A 89 16.66 -6.21 15.60
N ASP A 90 16.29 -7.44 15.98
CA ASP A 90 17.25 -8.49 16.33
C ASP A 90 18.08 -8.94 15.12
N LEU A 91 17.45 -9.07 13.94
CA LEU A 91 18.15 -9.33 12.68
C LEU A 91 19.06 -8.15 12.27
N PHE A 92 18.70 -6.92 12.63
CA PHE A 92 19.51 -5.73 12.37
C PHE A 92 20.69 -5.60 13.34
N ASN A 93 20.54 -5.96 14.62
CA ASN A 93 21.61 -5.84 15.61
C ASN A 93 22.73 -6.86 15.40
N LEU A 94 22.46 -8.01 14.77
CA LEU A 94 23.44 -9.07 14.53
C LEU A 94 24.40 -8.80 13.36
N GLU A 95 24.00 -8.00 12.37
CA GLU A 95 24.82 -7.66 11.21
C GLU A 95 25.22 -6.18 11.28
N SER A 96 26.48 -5.90 11.65
CA SER A 96 27.09 -4.56 11.80
C SER A 96 26.51 -3.47 10.87
N VAL A 97 25.54 -2.70 11.39
CA VAL A 97 24.78 -1.67 10.67
C VAL A 97 25.58 -0.36 10.58
N GLN A 98 26.72 -0.38 9.88
CA GLN A 98 27.50 0.86 9.66
C GLN A 98 27.28 1.48 8.26
N LYS A 99 26.65 0.78 7.31
CA LYS A 99 26.57 1.24 5.90
C LYS A 99 25.17 1.54 5.36
N ILE A 100 24.12 1.35 6.16
CA ILE A 100 22.73 1.61 5.74
C ILE A 100 22.24 2.82 6.52
N PRO A 101 22.09 4.02 5.91
CA PRO A 101 21.49 5.16 6.60
C PRO A 101 20.12 4.74 7.16
N ARG A 102 19.88 4.92 8.45
CA ARG A 102 18.51 4.73 8.97
C ARG A 102 17.63 5.76 8.25
N ILE A 103 16.46 5.34 7.74
CA ILE A 103 15.48 6.27 7.20
C ILE A 103 15.18 7.27 8.32
N LYS A 104 15.67 8.50 8.17
CA LYS A 104 15.58 9.51 9.23
C LYS A 104 14.11 9.74 9.54
N SER A 105 13.84 10.03 10.81
CA SER A 105 12.50 10.39 11.26
C SER A 105 11.98 11.68 10.62
N GLU A 106 12.90 12.52 10.14
CA GLU A 106 12.64 13.76 9.42
C GLU A 106 12.23 13.50 7.96
N PRO A 107 11.21 14.21 7.44
CA PRO A 107 10.67 13.97 6.11
C PRO A 107 11.64 14.47 5.04
N LEU A 108 12.57 13.61 4.62
CA LEU A 108 13.34 13.80 3.39
C LEU A 108 12.50 13.54 2.12
N SER A 109 11.27 13.01 2.30
CA SER A 109 10.30 12.71 1.26
C SER A 109 8.94 13.33 1.59
N SER A 110 8.17 13.70 0.56
CA SER A 110 6.80 14.21 0.68
C SER A 110 5.81 13.24 1.37
N ASN A 111 6.20 11.98 1.56
CA ASN A 111 5.37 10.95 2.16
C ASN A 111 5.56 10.87 3.69
N ILE A 112 4.46 10.95 4.43
CA ILE A 112 4.42 10.74 5.87
C ILE A 112 4.16 9.26 6.13
N TYR A 113 5.23 8.49 6.37
CA TYR A 113 5.13 7.06 6.68
C TYR A 113 4.99 6.81 8.19
N SER A 114 4.12 5.86 8.52
CA SER A 114 3.99 5.26 9.85
C SER A 114 5.26 4.49 10.26
N PRO A 115 5.45 4.22 11.57
CA PRO A 115 6.59 3.42 12.04
C PRO A 115 6.69 2.03 11.39
N TYR A 116 5.55 1.41 11.09
CA TYR A 116 5.49 0.10 10.45
C TYR A 116 5.89 0.14 8.97
N GLU A 117 5.43 1.15 8.22
CA GLU A 117 5.88 1.38 6.84
C GLU A 117 7.39 1.64 6.78
N ARG A 118 7.92 2.44 7.72
CA ARG A 118 9.37 2.68 7.83
C ARG A 118 10.14 1.40 8.13
N THR A 119 9.57 0.51 8.93
CA THR A 119 10.14 -0.81 9.23
C THR A 119 10.24 -1.65 7.96
N ILE A 120 9.18 -1.68 7.14
CA ILE A 120 9.18 -2.37 5.84
C ILE A 120 10.22 -1.76 4.89
N LEU A 121 10.28 -0.43 4.75
CA LEU A 121 11.26 0.23 3.88
C LEU A 121 12.69 -0.09 4.31
N THR A 122 12.98 -0.08 5.61
CA THR A 122 14.30 -0.44 6.13
C THR A 122 14.64 -1.90 5.81
N TRP A 123 13.67 -2.80 5.98
CA TRP A 123 13.80 -4.21 5.63
C TRP A 123 14.07 -4.42 4.13
N LEU A 124 13.34 -3.72 3.24
CA LEU A 124 13.53 -3.77 1.80
C LEU A 124 14.94 -3.32 1.39
N ASN A 125 15.44 -2.21 1.95
CA ASN A 125 16.80 -1.72 1.66
C ASN A 125 17.86 -2.77 2.01
N LYS A 126 17.76 -3.36 3.21
CA LYS A 126 18.72 -4.37 3.67
C LYS A 126 18.66 -5.62 2.79
N HIS A 127 17.47 -6.15 2.54
CA HIS A 127 17.32 -7.36 1.75
C HIS A 127 17.77 -7.16 0.31
N TYR A 128 17.45 -6.02 -0.30
CA TYR A 128 17.90 -5.73 -1.65
C TYR A 128 19.43 -5.67 -1.74
N GLU A 129 20.10 -4.91 -0.87
CA GLU A 129 21.56 -4.80 -0.90
C GLU A 129 22.25 -6.15 -0.62
N LYS A 130 21.71 -6.93 0.32
CA LYS A 130 22.24 -8.26 0.66
C LYS A 130 22.10 -9.25 -0.50
N ASN A 131 20.97 -9.25 -1.21
CA ASN A 131 20.64 -10.30 -2.17
C ASN A 131 20.99 -9.96 -3.63
N ARG A 132 21.08 -8.68 -4.02
CA ARG A 132 21.23 -8.29 -5.45
C ARG A 132 22.44 -8.95 -6.14
N LYS A 133 23.55 -9.13 -5.43
CA LYS A 133 24.78 -9.73 -5.98
C LYS A 133 24.64 -11.23 -6.23
N THR A 134 23.79 -11.89 -5.46
CA THR A 134 23.54 -13.34 -5.54
C THR A 134 22.47 -13.64 -6.58
N VAL A 135 21.38 -12.89 -6.57
CA VAL A 135 20.22 -13.09 -7.45
C VAL A 135 20.57 -12.85 -8.92
N TRP A 136 21.40 -11.85 -9.20
CA TRP A 136 21.81 -11.51 -10.56
C TRP A 136 23.29 -11.78 -10.81
N LYS A 137 23.88 -12.77 -10.13
CA LYS A 137 25.26 -13.21 -10.39
C LYS A 137 25.44 -13.66 -11.84
N ASP A 138 24.50 -14.46 -12.34
CA ASP A 138 24.53 -15.10 -13.66
C ASP A 138 23.49 -14.48 -14.62
N CYS A 139 23.20 -13.18 -14.48
CA CYS A 139 22.10 -12.53 -15.20
C CYS A 139 22.30 -12.51 -16.74
N GLN A 140 21.21 -12.73 -17.48
CA GLN A 140 21.23 -12.75 -18.95
C GLN A 140 21.08 -11.36 -19.57
N LYS A 141 20.45 -10.41 -18.85
CA LYS A 141 20.07 -9.08 -19.38
C LYS A 141 20.62 -7.93 -18.54
N GLY A 142 21.93 -7.79 -18.58
CA GLY A 142 22.67 -6.69 -17.96
C GLY A 142 23.76 -7.20 -17.03
N GLU A 143 24.00 -6.45 -15.96
CA GLU A 143 24.94 -6.79 -14.89
C GLU A 143 24.24 -6.80 -13.54
N VAL A 144 24.95 -7.09 -12.45
CA VAL A 144 24.40 -6.97 -11.10
C VAL A 144 23.77 -5.58 -10.91
N PRO A 145 22.47 -5.48 -10.54
CA PRO A 145 21.81 -4.19 -10.34
C PRO A 145 22.61 -3.28 -9.39
N PRO A 146 22.66 -1.96 -9.64
CA PRO A 146 23.37 -1.05 -8.76
C PRO A 146 22.76 -1.03 -7.35
N MET A 147 23.58 -0.64 -6.37
CA MET A 147 23.08 -0.26 -5.06
C MET A 147 22.13 0.93 -5.24
N ARG A 148 20.99 0.89 -4.56
CA ARG A 148 20.01 1.98 -4.56
C ARG A 148 19.33 2.09 -3.22
N TRP A 149 18.73 3.24 -3.00
CA TRP A 149 18.02 3.57 -1.79
C TRP A 149 16.51 3.49 -2.03
N ILE A 150 15.80 2.68 -1.24
CA ILE A 150 14.34 2.52 -1.32
C ILE A 150 13.69 3.40 -0.24
N VAL A 151 13.07 4.49 -0.65
CA VAL A 151 12.40 5.47 0.22
C VAL A 151 10.89 5.53 0.01
N ASN A 152 10.38 4.90 -1.05
CA ASN A 152 8.94 4.82 -1.31
C ASN A 152 8.50 3.47 -1.87
N PHE A 153 7.20 3.21 -1.79
CA PHE A 153 6.59 1.97 -2.28
C PHE A 153 6.15 2.06 -3.76
N ASP A 154 6.31 3.22 -4.40
CA ASP A 154 5.78 3.49 -5.73
C ASP A 154 6.89 3.41 -6.79
N ARG A 155 7.68 4.47 -6.93
CA ARG A 155 8.74 4.61 -7.92
C ARG A 155 9.90 3.66 -7.69
N ASP A 156 10.26 3.40 -6.43
CA ASP A 156 11.44 2.59 -6.12
C ASP A 156 11.19 1.09 -6.27
N LEU A 157 9.92 0.68 -6.31
CA LEU A 157 9.48 -0.70 -6.53
C LEU A 157 9.02 -0.96 -7.98
N LEU A 158 8.89 0.10 -8.78
CA LEU A 158 8.26 0.09 -10.10
C LEU A 158 8.91 -0.91 -11.08
N ASP A 159 10.21 -1.11 -10.98
CA ASP A 159 10.95 -1.98 -11.90
C ASP A 159 10.98 -3.47 -11.51
N GLY A 160 10.35 -3.81 -10.38
CA GLY A 160 10.20 -5.17 -9.87
C GLY A 160 11.48 -5.78 -9.28
N LEU A 161 12.65 -5.14 -9.37
CA LEU A 161 13.91 -5.76 -8.92
C LEU A 161 13.99 -5.88 -7.40
N VAL A 162 13.44 -4.92 -6.65
CA VAL A 162 13.42 -5.02 -5.17
C VAL A 162 12.54 -6.18 -4.71
N LEU A 163 11.37 -6.34 -5.34
CA LEU A 163 10.45 -7.43 -5.02
C LEU A 163 11.02 -8.79 -5.44
N ALA A 164 11.67 -8.87 -6.61
CA ALA A 164 12.33 -10.08 -7.07
C ALA A 164 13.48 -10.49 -6.13
N ALA A 165 14.31 -9.54 -5.68
CA ALA A 165 15.35 -9.81 -4.70
C ALA A 165 14.78 -10.37 -3.39
N GLN A 166 13.60 -9.88 -2.99
CA GLN A 166 12.93 -10.34 -1.79
C GLN A 166 12.39 -11.76 -1.94
N LEU A 167 11.71 -12.07 -3.05
CA LEU A 167 11.23 -13.42 -3.34
C LEU A 167 12.38 -14.40 -3.46
N ALA A 168 13.46 -14.02 -4.14
CA ALA A 168 14.64 -14.86 -4.29
C ALA A 168 15.33 -15.20 -2.96
N ALA A 169 15.23 -14.31 -1.96
CA ALA A 169 15.79 -14.57 -0.63
C ALA A 169 15.06 -15.72 0.09
N TYR A 170 13.75 -15.90 -0.16
CA TYR A 170 12.95 -16.98 0.41
C TYR A 170 12.82 -18.20 -0.50
N CYS A 171 12.84 -17.98 -1.81
CA CYS A 171 12.70 -18.99 -2.86
C CYS A 171 13.88 -18.93 -3.86
N PRO A 172 15.09 -19.37 -3.47
CA PRO A 172 16.28 -19.27 -4.34
C PRO A 172 16.16 -20.04 -5.66
N TYR A 173 15.33 -21.08 -5.72
CA TYR A 173 15.07 -21.87 -6.93
C TYR A 173 14.45 -21.03 -8.08
N LEU A 174 13.82 -19.91 -7.76
CA LEU A 174 13.25 -18.98 -8.75
C LEU A 174 14.34 -18.17 -9.49
N ILE A 175 15.56 -18.12 -8.97
CA ILE A 175 16.65 -17.32 -9.55
C ILE A 175 16.99 -17.82 -10.95
N ALA A 176 17.38 -19.08 -11.07
CA ALA A 176 17.82 -19.68 -12.32
C ALA A 176 16.68 -19.83 -13.35
N THR A 177 15.44 -19.95 -12.88
CA THR A 177 14.27 -20.19 -13.74
C THR A 177 13.60 -18.90 -14.19
N HIS A 178 13.55 -17.87 -13.33
CA HIS A 178 12.80 -16.65 -13.57
C HIS A 178 13.69 -15.41 -13.56
N PHE A 179 14.32 -15.11 -12.42
CA PHE A 179 14.91 -13.79 -12.18
C PHE A 179 16.17 -13.51 -12.99
N VAL A 180 16.86 -14.54 -13.46
CA VAL A 180 18.01 -14.44 -14.37
C VAL A 180 17.67 -13.70 -15.67
N ARG A 181 16.39 -13.73 -16.09
CA ARG A 181 15.89 -13.13 -17.35
C ARG A 181 15.48 -11.66 -17.20
N MET A 182 15.44 -11.13 -15.98
CA MET A 182 15.01 -9.75 -15.72
C MET A 182 16.05 -8.74 -16.22
N TYR A 183 15.57 -7.59 -16.70
CA TYR A 183 16.42 -6.43 -16.98
C TYR A 183 16.91 -5.84 -15.66
N THR A 184 18.23 -5.80 -15.45
CA THR A 184 18.84 -5.30 -14.21
C THR A 184 19.08 -3.79 -14.21
N LYS A 185 19.00 -3.15 -15.38
CA LYS A 185 19.02 -1.68 -15.56
C LYS A 185 17.87 -1.24 -16.47
N PRO A 186 16.62 -1.43 -16.05
CA PRO A 186 15.47 -1.10 -16.89
C PRO A 186 15.32 0.42 -17.02
N ARG A 187 15.05 0.89 -18.23
CA ARG A 187 14.92 2.33 -18.57
C ARG A 187 13.59 2.69 -19.22
N THR A 188 12.91 1.71 -19.81
CA THR A 188 11.66 1.92 -20.53
C THR A 188 10.48 1.26 -19.81
N PRO A 189 9.25 1.79 -19.97
CA PRO A 189 8.05 1.18 -19.37
C PRO A 189 7.87 -0.29 -19.76
N GLU A 190 8.25 -0.67 -20.98
CA GLU A 190 8.16 -2.05 -21.48
C GLU A 190 9.12 -2.98 -20.72
N GLN A 191 10.30 -2.47 -20.33
CA GLN A 191 11.25 -3.24 -19.51
C GLN A 191 10.75 -3.39 -18.07
N PHE A 192 10.12 -2.35 -17.50
CA PHE A 192 9.46 -2.46 -16.19
C PHE A 192 8.34 -3.50 -16.25
N LEU A 193 7.48 -3.43 -17.27
CA LEU A 193 6.39 -4.38 -17.48
C LEU A 193 6.92 -5.81 -17.65
N HIS A 194 7.97 -6.02 -18.46
CA HIS A 194 8.61 -7.32 -18.63
C HIS A 194 9.07 -7.92 -17.29
N ASN A 195 9.74 -7.12 -16.48
CA ASN A 195 10.19 -7.54 -15.15
C ASN A 195 9.01 -7.90 -14.24
N CYS A 196 7.96 -7.07 -14.21
CA CYS A 196 6.76 -7.33 -13.42
C CYS A 196 6.05 -8.62 -13.85
N LEU A 197 6.00 -8.91 -15.16
CA LEU A 197 5.43 -10.18 -15.65
C LEU A 197 6.25 -11.39 -15.21
N ILE A 198 7.59 -11.29 -15.22
CA ILE A 198 8.45 -12.34 -14.66
C ILE A 198 8.17 -12.55 -13.17
N LEU A 199 8.04 -11.46 -12.40
CA LEU A 199 7.74 -11.50 -10.97
C LEU A 199 6.40 -12.20 -10.69
N VAL A 200 5.33 -11.80 -11.39
CA VAL A 200 3.99 -12.39 -11.24
C VAL A 200 4.00 -13.87 -11.61
N ASN A 201 4.69 -14.24 -12.69
CA ASN A 201 4.83 -15.65 -13.07
C ASN A 201 5.61 -16.45 -12.02
N ALA A 202 6.65 -15.86 -11.43
CA ALA A 202 7.42 -16.50 -10.37
C ALA A 202 6.60 -16.71 -9.09
N MET A 203 5.65 -15.82 -8.77
CA MET A 203 4.74 -16.00 -7.62
C MET A 203 3.66 -17.08 -7.84
N ARG A 204 3.48 -17.53 -9.07
CA ARG A 204 2.53 -18.60 -9.44
C ARG A 204 3.19 -19.97 -9.57
N ALA A 205 4.52 -20.03 -9.50
CA ALA A 205 5.31 -21.25 -9.56
C ALA A 205 5.37 -21.95 -8.20
#